data_AF-A0A956J5I4-F1
#
_entry.id   AF-A0A956J5I4-F1
#
_cell.length_a   1.000
_cell.length_b   1.000
_cell.length_c   1.000
_cell.angle_alpha   90.00
_cell.angle_beta   90.00
_cell.angle_gamma   90.00
#
_symmetry.space_group_name_H-M   'P 1'
#
loop_
_entity.id
_entity.type
_entity.pdbx_description
1 polymer ?
#
loop_
_entity_poly.entity_id
_entity_poly.type
_entity_poly.pdbx_seq_one_letter_code
_entity_poly.pdbx_strand_id
1 'polypeptide(L)'
;MSAFEFKNSLARAAERLAREPDGAARPRRDRGASRLPEAVERKIAALLLVREKPSLSEVHRKLSRFCQRRGVTVPSRATLYNAVERIELPLVSTANLPMSVREALYNLGEAQAVPAAQLVFYALNYGAPEALSYAAGAPWLWLLRASRLTGWRPKSFALLRAVLSYRGIS
;
A
#
# COMPACT_ATOMS: atom_id res chain seq x y z
N MET A 1 9.58 -42.17 -3.40
CA MET A 1 8.66 -41.07 -3.79
C MET A 1 8.86 -40.81 -5.27
N SER A 2 7.86 -41.17 -6.08
CA SER A 2 7.98 -41.45 -7.50
C SER A 2 7.89 -40.18 -8.36
N ALA A 3 8.80 -40.02 -9.32
CA ALA A 3 8.83 -38.97 -10.34
C ALA A 3 7.52 -38.84 -11.18
N PHE A 4 6.60 -39.80 -11.05
CA PHE A 4 5.28 -39.80 -11.68
C PHE A 4 4.32 -38.73 -11.11
N GLU A 5 4.46 -38.32 -9.85
CA GLU A 5 3.54 -37.32 -9.26
C GLU A 5 3.85 -35.89 -9.73
N PHE A 6 5.11 -35.60 -10.03
CA PHE A 6 5.56 -34.26 -10.44
C PHE A 6 5.11 -33.91 -11.86
N LYS A 7 5.25 -34.85 -12.81
CA LYS A 7 4.79 -34.64 -14.20
C LYS A 7 3.27 -34.44 -14.27
N ASN A 8 2.51 -35.19 -13.47
CA ASN A 8 1.05 -35.04 -13.39
C ASN A 8 0.62 -33.72 -12.71
N SER A 9 1.43 -33.20 -11.79
CA SER A 9 1.21 -31.88 -11.18
C SER A 9 1.46 -30.75 -12.18
N LEU A 10 2.54 -30.84 -12.96
CA LEU A 10 2.86 -29.87 -14.01
C LEU A 10 1.83 -29.87 -15.15
N ALA A 11 1.38 -31.05 -15.58
CA ALA A 11 0.34 -31.16 -16.62
C ALA A 11 -0.96 -30.48 -16.19
N ARG A 12 -1.40 -30.69 -14.94
CA ARG A 12 -2.60 -30.03 -14.39
C ARG A 12 -2.42 -28.52 -14.21
N ALA A 13 -1.21 -28.05 -13.89
CA ALA A 13 -0.91 -26.62 -13.79
C ALA A 13 -0.93 -25.93 -15.18
N ALA A 14 -0.38 -26.60 -16.20
CA ALA A 14 -0.43 -26.14 -17.58
C ALA A 14 -1.88 -26.08 -18.11
N GLU A 15 -2.70 -27.06 -17.77
CA GLU A 15 -4.12 -27.12 -18.16
C GLU A 15 -4.96 -25.99 -17.54
N ARG A 16 -4.62 -25.56 -16.31
CA ARG A 16 -5.24 -24.39 -15.66
C ARG A 16 -4.82 -23.06 -16.29
N LEU A 17 -3.59 -22.96 -16.77
CA LEU A 17 -3.08 -21.78 -17.48
C LEU A 17 -3.63 -21.69 -18.92
N ALA A 18 -3.91 -22.84 -19.55
CA ALA A 18 -4.47 -22.92 -20.90
C ALA A 18 -5.98 -22.66 -20.96
N ARG A 19 -6.71 -22.79 -19.84
CA ARG A 19 -8.08 -22.30 -19.73
C ARG A 19 -8.05 -20.77 -19.59
N GLU A 20 -8.21 -20.07 -20.71
CA GLU A 20 -8.64 -18.69 -20.65
C GLU A 20 -9.96 -18.62 -19.86
N PRO A 21 -10.08 -17.73 -18.87
CA PRO A 21 -11.32 -17.58 -18.13
C PRO A 21 -12.37 -16.95 -19.06
N ASP A 22 -13.19 -17.81 -19.67
CA ASP A 22 -14.48 -17.44 -20.26
C ASP A 22 -15.30 -16.75 -19.17
N GLY A 23 -15.34 -15.41 -19.22
CA GLY A 23 -16.06 -14.58 -18.25
C GLY A 23 -15.22 -13.69 -17.36
N ALA A 24 -13.91 -13.53 -17.59
CA ALA A 24 -13.19 -12.40 -17.00
C ALA A 24 -13.72 -11.09 -17.61
N ALA A 25 -14.66 -10.45 -16.91
CA ALA A 25 -15.17 -9.14 -17.27
C ALA A 25 -14.00 -8.23 -17.65
N ARG A 26 -13.96 -7.79 -18.92
CA ARG A 26 -12.91 -6.91 -19.45
C ARG A 26 -12.66 -5.81 -18.41
N PRO A 27 -11.44 -5.67 -17.86
CA PRO A 27 -11.16 -4.60 -16.94
C PRO A 27 -11.44 -3.30 -17.68
N ARG A 28 -12.36 -2.51 -17.11
CA ARG A 28 -12.74 -1.20 -17.64
C ARG A 28 -11.48 -0.39 -17.96
N ARG A 29 -11.34 0.07 -19.20
CA ARG A 29 -10.12 0.70 -19.77
C ARG A 29 -9.73 2.00 -19.05
N ASP A 30 -10.65 2.54 -18.25
CA ASP A 30 -10.51 3.74 -17.41
C ASP A 30 -10.19 3.43 -15.94
N ARG A 31 -9.94 2.17 -15.60
CA ARG A 31 -9.54 1.75 -14.25
C ARG A 31 -8.10 2.19 -13.97
N GLY A 32 -7.93 3.40 -13.43
CA GLY A 32 -6.68 3.83 -12.80
C GLY A 32 -6.28 5.27 -13.11
N ALA A 33 -6.58 5.77 -14.31
CA ALA A 33 -6.24 7.14 -14.68
C ALA A 33 -7.21 8.12 -14.03
N SER A 34 -6.69 9.06 -13.26
CA SER A 34 -7.50 10.14 -12.74
C SER A 34 -7.95 11.05 -13.87
N ARG A 35 -9.24 11.38 -13.89
CA ARG A 35 -9.75 12.47 -14.72
C ARG A 35 -9.66 13.83 -14.01
N LEU A 36 -8.99 13.87 -12.85
CA LEU A 36 -8.83 15.08 -12.08
C LEU A 36 -7.69 15.94 -12.66
N PRO A 37 -7.81 17.28 -12.59
CA PRO A 37 -6.69 18.16 -12.90
C PRO A 37 -5.49 17.83 -12.02
N GLU A 38 -4.29 17.82 -12.60
CA GLU A 38 -3.05 17.44 -11.91
C GLU A 38 -2.81 18.22 -10.60
N ALA A 39 -3.16 19.51 -10.59
CA ALA A 39 -3.07 20.34 -9.39
C ALA A 39 -3.98 19.87 -8.24
N VAL A 40 -5.15 19.31 -8.57
CA VAL A 40 -6.08 18.73 -7.60
C VAL A 40 -5.50 17.41 -7.07
N GLU A 41 -4.90 16.59 -7.93
CA GLU A 41 -4.24 15.35 -7.53
C GLU A 41 -3.09 15.59 -6.57
N ARG A 42 -2.19 16.50 -6.92
CA ARG A 42 -1.10 16.93 -6.06
C ARG A 42 -1.60 17.43 -4.71
N LYS A 43 -2.73 18.16 -4.70
CA LYS A 43 -3.32 18.63 -3.45
C LYS A 43 -3.90 17.50 -2.62
N ILE A 44 -4.56 16.52 -3.24
CA ILE A 44 -5.07 15.33 -2.57
C ILE A 44 -3.91 14.54 -1.95
N ALA A 45 -2.85 14.28 -2.72
CA ALA A 45 -1.65 13.61 -2.24
C ALA A 45 -1.04 14.35 -1.04
N ALA A 46 -0.86 15.67 -1.12
CA ALA A 46 -0.32 16.48 -0.03
C ALA A 46 -1.19 16.46 1.24
N LEU A 47 -2.51 16.33 1.11
CA LEU A 47 -3.43 16.25 2.26
C LEU A 47 -3.48 14.85 2.89
N LEU A 48 -3.17 13.80 2.12
CA LEU A 48 -3.26 12.41 2.56
C LEU A 48 -1.90 11.84 2.99
N LEU A 49 -0.77 12.30 2.40
CA LEU A 49 0.60 11.93 2.75
C LEU A 49 1.08 12.65 4.04
N VAL A 50 0.27 12.59 5.07
CA VAL A 50 0.57 13.06 6.43
C VAL A 50 0.83 11.88 7.36
N ARG A 51 1.39 12.13 8.54
CA ARG A 51 1.75 11.06 9.49
C ARG A 51 0.52 10.35 10.06
N GLU A 52 -0.44 11.12 10.58
CA GLU A 52 -1.70 10.61 11.14
C GLU A 52 -2.82 10.59 10.12
N LYS A 53 -3.76 9.65 10.25
CA LYS A 53 -4.92 9.56 9.35
C LYS A 53 -5.79 10.81 9.51
N PRO A 54 -5.91 11.65 8.46
CA PRO A 54 -6.75 12.83 8.56
C PRO A 54 -8.22 12.44 8.46
N SER A 55 -9.10 13.26 9.04
CA SER A 55 -10.53 13.12 8.79
C SER A 55 -10.81 13.40 7.31
N LEU A 56 -11.43 12.44 6.60
CA LEU A 56 -11.76 12.63 5.19
C LEU A 56 -12.73 13.80 4.96
N SER A 57 -13.58 14.12 5.95
CA SER A 57 -14.41 15.31 5.90
C SER A 57 -13.58 16.60 5.94
N GLU A 58 -12.51 16.61 6.73
CA GLU A 58 -11.59 17.74 6.79
C GLU A 58 -10.76 17.87 5.50
N VAL A 59 -10.26 16.74 4.98
CA VAL A 59 -9.56 16.68 3.69
C VAL A 59 -10.47 17.22 2.59
N HIS A 60 -11.72 16.74 2.51
CA HIS A 60 -12.70 17.21 1.55
C HIS A 60 -12.93 18.72 1.69
N ARG A 61 -13.18 19.23 2.90
CA ARG A 61 -13.37 20.68 3.14
C ARG A 61 -12.17 21.51 2.67
N LYS A 62 -10.94 21.09 2.99
CA LYS A 62 -9.70 21.75 2.55
C LYS A 62 -9.57 21.71 1.02
N LEU A 63 -9.94 20.60 0.39
CA LEU A 63 -9.91 20.44 -1.05
C LEU A 63 -10.99 21.29 -1.74
N SER A 64 -12.22 21.35 -1.22
CA SER A 64 -13.29 22.17 -1.78
C SER A 64 -12.87 23.63 -1.85
N ARG A 65 -12.28 24.17 -0.78
CA ARG A 65 -11.75 25.55 -0.77
C ARG A 65 -10.65 25.75 -1.81
N PHE A 66 -9.76 24.76 -2.00
CA PHE A 66 -8.71 24.83 -3.01
C PHE A 66 -9.28 24.83 -4.44
N CYS A 67 -10.23 23.96 -4.71
CA CYS A 67 -10.89 23.84 -6.02
C CYS A 67 -11.70 25.10 -6.37
N GLN A 68 -12.47 25.64 -5.42
CA GLN A 68 -13.25 26.86 -5.60
C GLN A 68 -12.38 28.06 -5.99
N ARG A 69 -11.22 28.26 -5.32
CA ARG A 69 -10.28 29.34 -5.66
C ARG A 69 -9.69 29.23 -7.05
N ARG A 70 -9.69 28.03 -7.64
CA ARG A 70 -9.14 27.76 -8.97
C ARG A 70 -10.23 27.59 -10.04
N GLY A 71 -11.50 27.78 -9.69
CA GLY A 71 -12.61 27.59 -10.62
C GLY A 71 -12.74 26.16 -11.15
N VAL A 72 -12.26 25.15 -10.41
CA VAL A 72 -12.32 23.74 -10.83
C VAL A 72 -13.36 22.97 -10.03
N THR A 73 -13.94 21.92 -10.66
CA THR A 73 -14.92 21.05 -10.02
C THR A 73 -14.34 20.37 -8.78
N VAL A 74 -15.10 20.40 -7.68
CA VAL A 74 -14.73 19.75 -6.43
C VAL A 74 -14.92 18.23 -6.57
N PRO A 75 -13.90 17.40 -6.30
CA PRO A 75 -14.05 15.95 -6.31
C PRO A 75 -15.03 15.47 -5.24
N SER A 76 -15.81 14.44 -5.56
CA SER A 76 -16.71 13.80 -4.60
C SER A 76 -15.93 13.10 -3.48
N ARG A 77 -16.61 12.78 -2.36
CA ARG A 77 -16.03 11.92 -1.31
C ARG A 77 -15.58 10.57 -1.85
N ALA A 78 -16.36 9.94 -2.73
CA ALA A 78 -16.00 8.67 -3.35
C ALA A 78 -14.69 8.78 -4.16
N THR A 79 -14.49 9.90 -4.83
CA THR A 79 -13.23 10.19 -5.54
C THR A 79 -12.05 10.27 -4.58
N LEU A 80 -12.23 10.81 -3.37
CA LEU A 80 -11.19 10.83 -2.33
C LEU A 80 -10.87 9.44 -1.80
N TYR A 81 -11.87 8.60 -1.54
CA TYR A 81 -11.64 7.20 -1.16
C TYR A 81 -10.85 6.46 -2.25
N ASN A 82 -11.20 6.65 -3.52
CA ASN A 82 -10.45 6.08 -4.63
C ASN A 82 -9.05 6.69 -4.80
N ALA A 83 -8.81 7.91 -4.32
CA ALA A 83 -7.50 8.53 -4.38
C ALA A 83 -6.54 7.93 -3.33
N VAL A 84 -7.03 7.55 -2.15
CA VAL A 84 -6.24 6.79 -1.15
C VAL A 84 -5.61 5.54 -1.79
N GLU A 85 -6.35 4.88 -2.68
CA GLU A 85 -5.88 3.70 -3.41
C GLU A 85 -4.88 3.98 -4.52
N ARG A 86 -4.80 5.20 -5.02
CA ARG A 86 -3.99 5.55 -6.20
C ARG A 86 -2.75 6.35 -5.87
N ILE A 87 -2.71 6.97 -4.70
CA ILE A 87 -1.52 7.69 -4.24
C ILE A 87 -0.33 6.74 -4.21
N GLU A 88 0.69 7.10 -4.98
CA GLU A 88 1.99 6.48 -4.94
C GLU A 88 2.66 6.81 -3.60
N LEU A 89 3.17 5.76 -2.95
CA LEU A 89 3.93 5.93 -1.73
C LEU A 89 5.39 6.22 -2.10
N PRO A 90 6.10 7.01 -1.27
CA PRO A 90 7.50 7.29 -1.52
C PRO A 90 8.34 6.01 -1.48
N LEU A 91 9.44 6.04 -2.23
CA LEU A 91 10.55 5.12 -2.02
C LEU A 91 11.40 5.65 -0.86
N VAL A 92 11.73 4.77 0.08
CA VAL A 92 12.54 5.12 1.25
C VAL A 92 13.96 4.64 1.01
N SER A 93 14.92 5.57 1.03
CA SER A 93 16.34 5.22 0.90
C SER A 93 16.78 4.36 2.06
N THR A 94 17.42 3.23 1.77
CA THR A 94 17.92 2.30 2.80
C THR A 94 19.08 2.88 3.59
N ALA A 95 19.88 3.77 2.98
CA ALA A 95 21.01 4.44 3.65
C ALA A 95 20.60 5.25 4.88
N ASN A 96 19.40 5.85 4.84
CA ASN A 96 18.88 6.71 5.90
C ASN A 96 18.11 5.94 6.99
N LEU A 97 18.02 4.61 6.88
CA LEU A 97 17.28 3.80 7.85
C LEU A 97 18.15 3.43 9.05
N PRO A 98 17.54 3.31 10.25
CA PRO A 98 18.20 2.69 11.39
C PRO A 98 18.72 1.30 11.05
N MET A 99 19.84 0.91 11.66
CA MET A 99 20.48 -0.40 11.44
C MET A 99 19.50 -1.56 11.61
N SER A 100 18.74 -1.58 12.70
CA SER A 100 17.75 -2.61 13.02
C SER A 100 16.65 -2.74 11.94
N VAL A 101 16.29 -1.63 11.29
CA VAL A 101 15.33 -1.64 10.18
C VAL A 101 15.99 -2.21 8.92
N ARG A 102 17.25 -1.84 8.63
CA ARG A 102 17.99 -2.37 7.48
C ARG A 102 18.17 -3.89 7.57
N GLU A 103 18.50 -4.40 8.75
CA GLU A 103 18.65 -5.83 9.01
C GLU A 103 17.35 -6.61 8.73
N ALA A 104 16.19 -6.01 9.02
CA ALA A 104 14.89 -6.61 8.70
C ALA A 104 14.63 -6.72 7.18
N LEU A 105 15.35 -5.97 6.36
CA LEU A 105 15.25 -5.95 4.89
C LEU A 105 16.19 -6.96 4.21
N TYR A 106 16.77 -7.92 4.96
CA TYR A 106 17.78 -8.87 4.45
C TYR A 106 17.37 -9.61 3.16
N ASN A 107 16.07 -9.83 2.91
CA ASN A 107 15.56 -10.48 1.70
C ASN A 107 15.50 -9.57 0.46
N LEU A 108 15.69 -8.25 0.60
CA LEU A 108 15.58 -7.28 -0.49
C LEU A 108 16.91 -6.98 -1.18
N GLY A 109 18.01 -7.62 -0.74
CA GLY A 109 19.34 -7.41 -1.29
C GLY A 109 19.88 -5.99 -1.09
N GLU A 110 20.83 -5.57 -1.92
CA GLU A 110 21.45 -4.23 -1.90
C GLU A 110 20.55 -3.12 -2.47
N ALA A 111 19.23 -3.24 -2.31
CA ALA A 111 18.29 -2.22 -2.78
C ALA A 111 18.59 -0.87 -2.15
N GLN A 112 18.86 0.15 -2.98
CA GLN A 112 19.16 1.52 -2.51
C GLN A 112 17.92 2.24 -1.98
N ALA A 113 16.73 1.82 -2.42
CA ALA A 113 15.45 2.33 -1.94
C ALA A 113 14.38 1.24 -1.97
N VAL A 114 13.47 1.30 -1.00
CA VAL A 114 12.39 0.32 -0.82
C VAL A 114 11.05 1.04 -0.76
N PRO A 115 10.00 0.53 -1.43
CA PRO A 115 8.64 1.03 -1.27
C PRO A 115 8.23 1.11 0.20
N ALA A 116 7.68 2.24 0.63
CA ALA A 116 7.40 2.48 2.04
C ALA A 116 6.49 1.42 2.71
N ALA A 117 5.53 0.87 1.97
CA ALA A 117 4.68 -0.23 2.46
C ALA A 117 5.45 -1.54 2.66
N GLN A 118 6.42 -1.84 1.78
CA GLN A 118 7.28 -3.02 1.92
C GLN A 118 8.20 -2.87 3.14
N LEU A 119 8.73 -1.68 3.38
CA LEU A 119 9.53 -1.41 4.58
C LEU A 119 8.76 -1.78 5.85
N VAL A 120 7.52 -1.29 5.99
CA VAL A 120 6.64 -1.62 7.13
C VAL A 120 6.42 -3.13 7.22
N PHE A 121 6.15 -3.79 6.09
CA PHE A 121 5.94 -5.23 6.03
C PHE A 121 7.14 -6.03 6.56
N TYR A 122 8.34 -5.72 6.07
CA TYR A 122 9.55 -6.45 6.48
C TYR A 122 9.93 -6.16 7.93
N ALA A 123 9.86 -4.88 8.35
CA ALA A 123 10.13 -4.49 9.72
C ALA A 123 9.20 -5.22 10.71
N LEU A 124 7.89 -5.35 10.40
CA LEU A 124 6.94 -6.05 11.27
C LEU A 124 7.02 -7.59 11.20
N ASN A 125 7.44 -8.18 10.07
CA ASN A 125 7.54 -9.64 9.93
C ASN A 125 8.85 -10.24 10.45
N TYR A 126 9.94 -9.48 10.36
CA TYR A 126 11.30 -10.02 10.58
C TYR A 126 12.18 -9.13 11.46
N GLY A 127 11.75 -7.92 11.79
CA GLY A 127 12.56 -6.96 12.54
C GLY A 127 12.65 -7.25 14.04
N ALA A 128 13.74 -6.76 14.63
CA ALA A 128 13.93 -6.65 16.07
C ALA A 128 12.96 -5.59 16.68
N PRO A 129 12.81 -5.52 18.02
CA PRO A 129 11.88 -4.60 18.68
C PRO A 129 11.98 -3.13 18.22
N GLU A 130 13.19 -2.64 17.94
CA GLU A 130 13.44 -1.28 17.45
C GLU A 130 12.85 -1.07 16.05
N ALA A 131 12.95 -2.08 15.18
CA ALA A 131 12.34 -2.05 13.85
C ALA A 131 10.81 -2.13 13.92
N LEU A 132 10.27 -2.91 14.87
CA LEU A 132 8.83 -2.93 15.14
C LEU A 132 8.33 -1.55 15.59
N SER A 133 9.04 -0.92 16.52
CA SER A 133 8.74 0.42 17.03
C SER A 133 8.77 1.46 15.89
N TYR A 134 9.81 1.41 15.06
CA TYR A 134 9.93 2.27 13.88
C TYR A 134 8.73 2.10 12.93
N ALA A 135 8.39 0.86 12.59
CA ALA A 135 7.28 0.56 11.69
C ALA A 135 5.93 0.97 12.27
N ALA A 136 5.69 0.79 13.56
CA ALA A 136 4.46 1.23 14.23
C ALA A 136 4.26 2.75 14.15
N GLY A 137 5.36 3.51 14.16
CA GLY A 137 5.39 4.97 14.01
C GLY A 137 5.27 5.49 12.58
N ALA A 138 5.21 4.62 11.57
CA ALA A 138 5.17 4.99 10.15
C ALA A 138 3.89 5.76 9.77
N PRO A 139 3.91 6.58 8.69
CA PRO A 139 2.70 7.24 8.19
C PRO A 139 1.53 6.29 7.95
N TRP A 140 0.31 6.74 8.23
CA TRP A 140 -0.90 5.90 8.20
C TRP A 140 -1.12 5.21 6.84
N LEU A 141 -0.83 5.89 5.73
CA LEU A 141 -0.94 5.30 4.39
C LEU A 141 0.06 4.15 4.18
N TRP A 142 1.24 4.21 4.79
CA TRP A 142 2.23 3.14 4.67
C TRP A 142 1.71 1.88 5.37
N LEU A 143 1.16 2.05 6.58
CA LEU A 143 0.53 0.98 7.36
C LEU A 143 -0.68 0.38 6.63
N LEU A 144 -1.59 1.23 6.14
CA LEU A 144 -2.78 0.80 5.40
C LEU A 144 -2.40 0.02 4.13
N ARG A 145 -1.35 0.46 3.43
CA ARG A 145 -0.91 -0.23 2.22
C ARG A 145 -0.18 -1.53 2.54
N ALA A 146 0.62 -1.55 3.61
CA ALA A 146 1.27 -2.75 4.11
C ALA A 146 0.25 -3.84 4.50
N SER A 147 -0.90 -3.47 5.06
CA SER A 147 -1.94 -4.44 5.46
C SER A 147 -2.57 -5.22 4.31
N ARG A 148 -2.31 -4.80 3.06
CA ARG A 148 -2.81 -5.44 1.84
C ARG A 148 -1.77 -6.27 1.13
N LEU A 149 -0.52 -6.23 1.60
CA LEU A 149 0.52 -7.13 1.11
C LEU A 149 0.21 -8.55 1.57
N THR A 150 0.62 -9.52 0.77
CA THR A 150 0.49 -10.94 1.07
C THR A 150 1.74 -11.46 1.80
N GLY A 151 1.67 -12.68 2.37
CA GLY A 151 2.83 -13.32 3.01
C GLY A 151 3.07 -12.93 4.47
N TRP A 152 2.10 -12.30 5.13
CA TRP A 152 2.18 -11.99 6.56
C TRP A 152 2.26 -13.24 7.43
N ARG A 153 3.13 -13.19 8.45
CA ARG A 153 3.07 -14.14 9.57
C ARG A 153 1.86 -13.82 10.45
N PRO A 154 1.13 -14.82 11.00
CA PRO A 154 -0.09 -14.56 11.78
C PRO A 154 0.11 -13.58 12.94
N LYS A 155 1.18 -13.73 13.73
CA LYS A 155 1.49 -12.83 14.86
C LYS A 155 1.83 -11.41 14.41
N SER A 156 2.62 -11.27 13.34
CA SER A 156 3.00 -9.97 12.77
C SER A 156 1.79 -9.24 12.17
N PHE A 157 0.87 -9.97 11.52
CA PHE A 157 -0.37 -9.38 11.03
C PHE A 157 -1.27 -8.92 12.17
N ALA A 158 -1.38 -9.72 13.24
CA ALA A 158 -2.13 -9.33 14.44
C ALA A 158 -1.55 -8.05 15.07
N LEU A 159 -0.22 -7.93 15.12
CA LEU A 159 0.46 -6.70 15.57
C LEU A 159 0.13 -5.51 14.67
N LEU A 160 0.23 -5.66 13.33
CA LEU A 160 -0.16 -4.59 12.41
C LEU A 160 -1.61 -4.15 12.65
N ARG A 161 -2.54 -5.11 12.81
CA ARG A 161 -3.95 -4.80 13.09
C ARG A 161 -4.13 -4.08 14.42
N ALA A 162 -3.36 -4.44 15.45
CA ALA A 162 -3.38 -3.75 16.73
C ALA A 162 -2.90 -2.29 16.59
N VAL A 163 -1.81 -2.05 15.84
CA VAL A 163 -1.31 -0.71 15.53
C VAL A 163 -2.35 0.12 14.76
N LEU A 164 -2.94 -0.47 13.71
CA LEU A 164 -3.99 0.18 12.92
C LEU A 164 -5.20 0.55 13.79
N SER A 165 -5.66 -0.37 14.64
CA SER A 165 -6.79 -0.15 15.57
C SER A 165 -6.48 0.96 16.58
N TYR A 166 -5.33 0.89 17.24
CA TYR A 166 -4.89 1.91 18.21
C TYR A 166 -4.84 3.31 17.60
N ARG A 167 -4.49 3.41 16.31
CA ARG A 167 -4.39 4.67 15.57
C ARG A 167 -5.67 5.08 14.83
N GLY A 168 -6.78 4.34 14.99
CA GLY A 168 -8.04 4.64 14.29
C GLY A 168 -7.98 4.46 12.77
N ILE A 169 -7.04 3.65 12.27
CA ILE A 169 -6.86 3.32 10.86
C ILE A 169 -7.67 2.05 10.56
N SER A 170 -9.00 2.18 10.55
CA SER A 170 -9.92 1.15 10.02
C SER A 170 -10.04 1.25 8.51
#